data_AF-A0A7W0Y8V9-F1
#
_entry.id   AF-A0A7W0Y8V9-F1
#
_cell.length_a   1.000
_cell.length_b   1.000
_cell.length_c   1.000
_cell.angle_alpha   90.00
_cell.angle_beta   90.00
_cell.angle_gamma   90.00
#
_symmetry.space_group_name_H-M   'P 1'
#
loop_
_entity.id
_entity.type
_entity.pdbx_description
1 polymer ?
#
loop_
_entity_poly.entity_id
_entity_poly.type
_entity_poly.pdbx_seq_one_letter_code
_entity_poly.pdbx_strand_id
1 'polypeptide(L)'
;MVPAIEIMVNTERIRDMIEDPVRTREIKDAIAEGLHPYGMMSFDQSLAALVKQRLVTYEEAVKHSSSPADFALLFRGVSGGATAGWTPNADSKPGAPGHDEFEIETYDK
;
A
#
# COMPACT_ATOMS: atom_id res chain seq x y z
N MET A 1 -5.85 -1.54 18.69
CA MET A 1 -4.65 -2.06 18.01
C MET A 1 -5.12 -2.74 16.72
N VAL A 2 -4.53 -2.40 15.58
CA VAL A 2 -4.92 -2.89 14.24
C VAL A 2 -3.65 -3.30 13.49
N PRO A 3 -3.61 -4.47 12.82
CA PRO A 3 -2.40 -4.91 12.12
C PRO A 3 -2.29 -4.27 10.73
N ALA A 4 -1.08 -3.81 10.39
CA ALA A 4 -0.65 -3.58 9.01
C ALA A 4 0.20 -4.77 8.55
N ILE A 5 0.03 -5.22 7.31
CA ILE A 5 0.65 -6.45 6.81
C ILE A 5 1.23 -6.27 5.41
N GLU A 6 2.28 -7.04 5.11
CA GLU A 6 2.79 -7.24 3.75
C GLU A 6 2.54 -8.70 3.34
N ILE A 7 2.10 -8.90 2.10
CA ILE A 7 1.74 -10.21 1.56
C ILE A 7 2.52 -10.45 0.27
N MET A 8 3.37 -11.47 0.27
CA MET A 8 4.06 -11.98 -0.92
C MET A 8 3.60 -13.41 -1.18
N VAL A 9 3.19 -13.71 -2.41
CA VAL A 9 2.89 -15.09 -2.84
C VAL A 9 4.06 -15.59 -3.69
N ASN A 10 4.53 -16.81 -3.42
CA ASN A 10 5.65 -17.41 -4.14
C ASN A 10 5.24 -17.89 -5.55
N THR A 11 5.07 -16.93 -6.47
CA THR A 11 4.85 -17.18 -7.91
C THR A 11 6.17 -17.57 -8.61
N GLU A 12 6.09 -18.07 -9.85
CA GLU A 12 7.29 -18.35 -10.66
C GLU A 12 8.17 -17.10 -10.81
N ARG A 13 7.57 -15.92 -11.09
CA ARG A 13 8.29 -14.63 -11.17
C ARG A 13 9.05 -14.32 -9.88
N ILE A 14 8.44 -14.53 -8.72
CA ILE A 14 9.08 -14.27 -7.42
C ILE A 14 10.21 -15.27 -7.17
N ARG A 15 10.00 -16.56 -7.48
CA ARG A 15 11.05 -17.58 -7.37
C ARG A 15 12.27 -17.21 -8.21
N ASP A 16 12.07 -16.81 -9.47
CA ASP A 16 13.16 -16.40 -10.36
C ASP A 16 13.93 -15.20 -9.79
N MET A 17 13.24 -14.23 -9.19
CA MET A 17 13.87 -13.06 -8.55
C MET A 17 14.62 -13.40 -7.27
N ILE A 18 14.23 -14.48 -6.57
CA ILE A 18 14.94 -14.99 -5.40
C ILE A 18 16.21 -15.73 -5.82
N GLU A 19 16.16 -16.48 -6.94
CA GLU A 19 17.30 -17.23 -7.45
C GLU A 19 18.41 -16.34 -8.04
N ASP A 20 18.05 -15.19 -8.63
CA ASP A 20 19.00 -14.20 -9.15
C ASP A 20 19.24 -13.04 -8.14
N PRO A 21 20.44 -12.95 -7.51
CA PRO A 21 20.75 -11.91 -6.54
C PRO A 21 20.65 -10.47 -7.07
N VAL A 22 20.78 -10.27 -8.38
CA VAL A 22 20.66 -8.94 -9.00
C VAL A 22 19.20 -8.50 -9.03
N ARG A 23 18.28 -9.46 -9.18
CA ARG A 23 16.84 -9.23 -9.32
C ARG A 23 16.08 -9.21 -8.01
N THR A 24 16.69 -9.64 -6.90
CA THR A 24 16.07 -9.66 -5.57
C THR A 24 15.46 -8.31 -5.17
N ARG A 25 15.98 -7.18 -5.66
CA ARG A 25 15.44 -5.85 -5.39
C ARG A 25 14.08 -5.60 -6.05
N GLU A 26 13.79 -6.26 -7.17
CA GLU A 26 12.53 -6.16 -7.93
C GLU A 26 11.34 -6.77 -7.17
N ILE A 27 11.58 -7.61 -6.15
CA ILE A 27 10.53 -8.30 -5.39
C ILE A 27 9.57 -7.30 -4.73
N LYS A 28 10.07 -6.15 -4.26
CA LYS A 28 9.22 -5.12 -3.64
C LYS A 28 8.19 -4.55 -4.61
N ASP A 29 8.62 -4.29 -5.84
CA ASP A 29 7.74 -3.79 -6.89
C ASP A 29 6.75 -4.88 -7.32
N ALA A 30 7.22 -6.13 -7.44
CA ALA A 30 6.36 -7.27 -7.76
C ALA A 30 5.26 -7.49 -6.69
N ILE A 31 5.56 -7.27 -5.41
CA ILE A 31 4.55 -7.32 -4.33
C ILE A 31 3.52 -6.19 -4.49
N ALA A 32 3.97 -4.96 -4.75
CA ALA A 32 3.09 -3.80 -4.91
C ALA A 32 2.16 -3.93 -6.14
N GLU A 33 2.63 -4.54 -7.22
CA GLU A 33 1.87 -4.80 -8.44
C GLU A 33 0.96 -6.05 -8.33
N GLY A 34 1.27 -6.97 -7.41
CA GLY A 34 0.72 -8.32 -7.38
C GLY A 34 -0.67 -8.47 -6.75
N LEU A 35 -1.42 -7.39 -6.52
CA LEU A 35 -2.76 -7.44 -5.91
C LEU A 35 -3.72 -8.33 -6.71
N HIS A 36 -3.74 -8.17 -8.03
CA HIS A 36 -4.55 -9.01 -8.91
C HIS A 36 -3.65 -9.76 -9.91
N PRO A 37 -3.79 -11.09 -10.05
CA PRO A 37 -4.75 -11.98 -9.38
C PRO A 37 -4.27 -12.54 -8.03
N TYR A 38 -3.03 -12.28 -7.62
CA TYR A 38 -2.36 -13.05 -6.56
C TYR A 38 -2.67 -12.62 -5.13
N GLY A 39 -3.35 -11.49 -4.94
CA GLY A 39 -3.64 -10.96 -3.61
C GLY A 39 -2.41 -10.44 -2.86
N MET A 40 -1.32 -10.12 -3.56
CA MET A 40 -0.15 -9.51 -2.94
C MET A 40 -0.44 -8.07 -2.54
N MET A 41 0.29 -7.58 -1.55
CA MET A 41 0.12 -6.24 -1.04
C MET A 41 1.38 -5.80 -0.32
N SER A 42 1.88 -4.60 -0.60
CA SER A 42 2.99 -4.03 0.17
C SER A 42 2.54 -3.53 1.53
N PHE A 43 3.47 -3.41 2.47
CA PHE A 43 3.16 -2.85 3.79
C PHE A 43 2.53 -1.44 3.70
N ASP A 44 3.05 -0.60 2.82
CA ASP A 44 2.58 0.78 2.63
C ASP A 44 1.17 0.83 2.02
N GLN A 45 0.82 -0.14 1.16
CA GLN A 45 -0.55 -0.32 0.67
C GLN A 45 -1.51 -0.73 1.81
N SER A 46 -1.08 -1.62 2.71
CA SER A 46 -1.88 -1.99 3.89
C SER A 46 -2.11 -0.78 4.81
N LEU A 47 -1.07 0.00 5.12
CA LEU A 47 -1.19 1.24 5.88
C LEU A 47 -2.14 2.24 5.22
N ALA A 48 -2.01 2.46 3.90
CA ALA A 48 -2.86 3.38 3.18
C ALA A 48 -4.34 2.95 3.23
N ALA A 49 -4.62 1.64 3.17
CA ALA A 49 -5.97 1.11 3.34
C ALA A 49 -6.51 1.36 4.76
N LEU A 50 -5.68 1.18 5.80
CA LEU A 50 -6.08 1.45 7.19
C LEU A 50 -6.41 2.93 7.44
N VAL A 51 -5.63 3.84 6.86
CA VAL A 51 -5.91 5.29 6.93
C VAL A 51 -7.22 5.63 6.22
N LYS A 52 -7.45 5.10 5.02
CA LYS A 52 -8.71 5.29 4.27
C LYS A 52 -9.92 4.76 5.03
N GLN A 53 -9.76 3.67 5.78
CA GLN A 53 -10.80 3.10 6.65
C GLN A 53 -10.95 3.83 7.99
N ARG A 54 -10.15 4.88 8.25
CA ARG A 54 -10.09 5.63 9.52
C ARG A 54 -9.77 4.76 10.74
N LEU A 55 -9.01 3.68 10.53
CA LEU A 55 -8.56 2.80 11.61
C LEU A 55 -7.23 3.27 12.21
N VAL A 56 -6.45 4.05 11.46
CA VAL A 56 -5.15 4.63 11.85
C VAL A 56 -5.08 6.06 11.31
N THR A 57 -4.42 6.98 12.03
CA THR A 57 -4.21 8.35 11.56
C THR A 57 -3.13 8.40 10.47
N TYR A 58 -3.18 9.42 9.61
CA TYR A 58 -2.15 9.60 8.58
C TYR A 58 -0.76 9.78 9.19
N GLU A 59 -0.64 10.56 10.26
CA GLU A 59 0.62 10.78 10.97
C GLU A 59 1.23 9.47 11.47
N GLU A 60 0.41 8.60 12.07
CA GLU A 60 0.86 7.30 12.57
C GLU A 60 1.27 6.37 11.42
N ALA A 61 0.52 6.37 10.32
CA ALA A 61 0.88 5.60 9.14
C ALA A 61 2.21 6.07 8.53
N VAL A 62 2.46 7.39 8.45
CA VAL A 62 3.73 7.94 7.94
C VAL A 62 4.90 7.52 8.84
N LYS A 63 4.75 7.57 10.17
CA LYS A 63 5.79 7.14 11.13
C LYS A 63 6.20 5.69 10.93
N HIS A 64 5.27 4.83 10.50
CA HIS A 64 5.49 3.40 10.31
C HIS A 64 5.73 2.99 8.86
N SER A 65 5.53 3.87 7.89
CA SER A 65 5.74 3.59 6.47
C SER A 65 7.19 3.26 6.14
N SER A 66 7.38 2.43 5.10
CA SER A 66 8.72 2.03 4.63
C SER A 66 9.50 3.20 4.04
N SER A 67 8.78 4.14 3.41
CA SER A 67 9.31 5.39 2.87
C SER A 67 8.22 6.47 3.00
N PRO A 68 8.39 7.46 3.90
CA PRO A 68 7.42 8.54 4.09
C PRO A 68 7.06 9.30 2.80
N ALA A 69 8.05 9.51 1.92
CA ALA A 69 7.85 10.21 0.66
C ALA A 69 7.00 9.38 -0.32
N ASP A 70 7.33 8.09 -0.47
CA ASP A 70 6.60 7.20 -1.38
C ASP A 70 5.20 6.90 -0.85
N PHE A 71 5.05 6.76 0.47
CA PHE A 71 3.74 6.62 1.12
C PHE A 71 2.85 7.83 0.86
N ALA A 72 3.39 9.06 0.94
CA ALA A 72 2.61 10.26 0.63
C ALA A 72 2.15 10.28 -0.84
N LEU A 73 2.99 9.83 -1.77
CA LEU A 73 2.64 9.72 -3.20
C LEU A 73 1.56 8.65 -3.43
N LEU A 74 1.76 7.45 -2.86
CA LEU A 74 0.80 6.34 -2.89
C LEU A 74 -0.56 6.76 -2.30
N PHE A 75 -0.52 7.38 -1.11
CA PHE A 75 -1.72 7.84 -0.43
C PHE A 75 -2.45 8.90 -1.25
N ARG A 76 -1.72 9.77 -1.96
CA ARG A 76 -2.22 10.79 -2.91
C ARG A 76 -2.68 10.22 -4.27
N GLY A 77 -2.64 8.90 -4.47
CA GLY A 77 -3.03 8.29 -5.75
C GLY A 77 -2.10 8.66 -6.92
N VAL A 78 -0.94 9.26 -6.62
CA VAL A 78 0.07 9.60 -7.62
C VAL A 78 1.02 8.41 -7.73
N SER A 79 0.72 7.51 -8.66
CA SER A 79 1.55 6.33 -8.91
C SER A 79 2.68 6.66 -9.88
N GLY A 80 3.91 6.74 -9.38
CA GLY A 80 5.10 6.57 -10.22
C GLY A 80 5.34 5.09 -10.49
N GLY A 81 5.14 4.62 -11.73
CA GLY A 81 5.63 3.32 -12.24
C GLY A 81 5.05 2.03 -11.64
N ALA A 82 5.20 1.82 -10.33
CA ALA A 82 5.04 0.51 -9.66
C ALA A 82 3.72 0.33 -8.89
N THR A 83 2.89 1.37 -8.75
CA THR A 83 1.62 1.30 -7.99
C THR A 83 0.38 1.64 -8.82
N ALA A 84 0.55 1.76 -10.15
CA ALA A 84 -0.51 2.16 -11.06
C ALA A 84 -1.64 1.12 -11.02
N GLY A 85 -2.81 1.52 -10.51
CA GLY A 85 -4.00 0.68 -10.45
C GLY A 85 -4.26 0.00 -9.11
N TRP A 86 -3.47 0.27 -8.06
CA TRP A 86 -3.83 -0.18 -6.73
C TRP A 86 -5.06 0.58 -6.21
N THR A 87 -6.20 -0.11 -6.23
CA THR A 87 -7.41 0.30 -5.54
C THR A 87 -7.67 -0.73 -4.45
N PRO A 88 -7.72 -0.34 -3.17
CA PRO A 88 -8.08 -1.29 -2.14
C PRO A 88 -9.48 -1.83 -2.43
N ASN A 89 -9.60 -3.16 -2.56
CA ASN A 89 -10.88 -3.81 -2.80
C ASN A 89 -11.86 -3.43 -1.70
N ALA A 90 -12.92 -2.75 -2.12
CA ALA A 90 -13.85 -2.05 -1.25
C ALA A 90 -14.98 -2.98 -0.80
N ASP A 91 -14.80 -3.59 0.36
CA ASP A 91 -15.85 -3.59 1.39
C ASP A 91 -15.84 -2.25 2.14
N SER A 92 -15.49 -1.15 1.46
CA SER A 92 -15.57 0.18 2.05
C SER A 92 -17.04 0.44 2.34
N LYS A 93 -17.35 0.73 3.61
CA LYS A 93 -18.70 1.12 3.99
C LYS A 93 -19.15 2.26 3.07
N PRO A 94 -20.38 2.19 2.49
CA PRO A 94 -20.87 3.26 1.63
C PRO A 94 -20.82 4.58 2.41
N GLY A 95 -20.05 5.56 1.91
CA GLY A 95 -19.85 6.87 2.53
C GLY A 95 -18.42 7.21 3.00
N ALA A 96 -17.41 6.37 2.71
CA ALA A 96 -16.02 6.80 2.88
C ALA A 96 -15.68 7.93 1.87
N PRO A 97 -15.13 9.08 2.31
CA PRO A 97 -14.81 10.20 1.42
C PRO A 97 -13.88 9.75 0.30
N GLY A 98 -14.06 10.38 -0.86
CA GLY A 98 -13.15 10.20 -1.99
C GLY A 98 -11.71 10.59 -1.64
N HIS A 99 -10.77 10.13 -2.45
CA HIS A 99 -9.35 10.41 -2.30
C HIS A 99 -9.04 11.92 -2.20
N ASP A 100 -9.78 12.74 -2.96
CA ASP A 100 -9.67 14.20 -2.98
C ASP A 100 -10.34 14.91 -1.79
N GLU A 101 -11.17 14.22 -1.01
CA GLU A 101 -11.93 14.79 0.12
C GLU A 101 -11.24 14.59 1.48
N PHE A 102 -10.14 13.82 1.52
CA PHE A 102 -9.40 13.58 2.76
C PHE A 102 -8.41 14.72 3.02
N GLU A 103 -8.87 15.77 3.70
CA GLU A 103 -7.99 16.82 4.22
C GLU A 103 -7.08 16.25 5.33
N ILE A 104 -5.77 16.35 5.13
CA ILE A 104 -4.75 15.83 6.06
C ILE A 104 -4.84 16.52 7.44
N GLU A 105 -5.56 17.63 7.56
CA GLU A 105 -5.71 18.42 8.79
C GLU A 105 -6.79 17.89 9.77
N THR A 106 -7.65 16.94 9.40
CA THR A 106 -8.87 16.67 10.19
C THR A 106 -8.73 15.76 11.41
N TYR A 107 -7.53 15.32 11.79
CA TYR A 107 -7.33 14.41 12.93
C TYR A 107 -6.16 14.82 13.83
N ASP A 108 -6.33 15.97 14.47
CA ASP A 108 -5.44 16.50 15.52
C ASP A 108 -6.23 16.73 16.83
N LYS A 109 -7.10 15.78 17.19
CA LYS A 109 -7.90 15.79 18.43
C LYS A 109 -7.61 14.59 19.31
#